data_AF-A0A8C8R5C5-F1
#
_entry.id   AF-A0A8C8R5C5-F1
#
_cell.length_a   1.000
_cell.length_b   1.000
_cell.length_c   1.000
_cell.angle_alpha   90.00
_cell.angle_beta   90.00
_cell.angle_gamma   90.00
#
_symmetry.space_group_name_H-M   'P 1'
#
loop_
_entity.id
_entity.type
_entity.pdbx_description
1 polymer ?
#
loop_
_entity_poly.entity_id
_entity_poly.type
_entity_poly.pdbx_seq_one_letter_code
_entity_poly.pdbx_strand_id
1 'polypeptide(L)'
;MAPKQDPKPKFQEGERVLCFHGPLLYEAKCVKVAIKDKQVKYFIHYSGWNKNWDEWVPESRVLKYVDTNLQKQKELQKANQEQYAEGKMRGAAPGKKTSGLQQKNVEV
;
A
#
# COMPACT_ATOMS: atom_id res chain seq x y z
N MET A 1 -29.52 30.77 -11.94
CA MET A 1 -28.37 29.85 -11.89
C MET A 1 -28.29 29.27 -10.49
N ALA A 2 -28.42 27.95 -10.31
CA ALA A 2 -28.31 27.34 -8.99
C ALA A 2 -26.86 27.46 -8.48
N PRO A 3 -26.61 27.80 -7.20
CA PRO A 3 -25.27 27.77 -6.64
C PRO A 3 -24.76 26.33 -6.70
N LYS A 4 -23.62 26.12 -7.38
CA LYS A 4 -22.95 24.82 -7.42
C LYS A 4 -22.42 24.53 -6.01
N GLN A 5 -23.13 23.69 -5.26
CA GLN A 5 -22.76 23.31 -3.90
C GLN A 5 -21.39 22.63 -3.87
N ASP A 6 -20.62 22.91 -2.83
CA ASP A 6 -19.36 22.20 -2.57
C ASP A 6 -19.62 20.72 -2.27
N PRO A 7 -18.67 19.83 -2.63
CA PRO A 7 -18.81 18.41 -2.37
C PRO A 7 -18.84 18.14 -0.85
N LYS A 8 -19.77 17.29 -0.42
CA LYS A 8 -19.84 16.85 0.97
C LYS A 8 -18.73 15.82 1.25
N PRO A 9 -17.93 16.00 2.31
CA PRO A 9 -16.91 15.02 2.68
C PRO A 9 -17.55 13.70 3.13
N LYS A 10 -16.97 12.58 2.71
CA LYS A 10 -17.36 11.22 3.12
C LYS A 10 -16.95 10.85 4.54
N PHE A 11 -15.87 11.42 5.05
CA PHE A 11 -15.30 11.11 6.37
C PHE A 11 -15.26 12.35 7.27
N GLN A 12 -15.23 12.13 8.58
CA GLN A 12 -15.25 13.20 9.58
C GLN A 12 -13.94 13.26 10.39
N GLU A 13 -13.67 14.42 10.98
CA GLU A 13 -12.56 14.56 11.94
C GLU A 13 -12.77 13.65 13.15
N GLY A 14 -11.71 12.99 13.57
CA GLY A 14 -11.76 11.97 14.62
C GLY A 14 -12.10 10.56 14.14
N GLU A 15 -12.62 10.39 12.92
CA GLU A 15 -13.06 9.08 12.41
C GLU A 15 -11.87 8.15 12.16
N ARG A 16 -12.03 6.89 12.58
CA ARG A 16 -11.09 5.82 12.25
C ARG A 16 -11.34 5.35 10.81
N VAL A 17 -10.27 5.30 10.03
CA VAL A 17 -10.31 5.00 8.60
C VAL A 17 -9.17 4.06 8.21
N LEU A 18 -9.23 3.54 6.99
CA LEU A 18 -8.09 2.87 6.34
C LEU A 18 -7.56 3.82 5.26
N CYS A 19 -6.24 4.03 5.21
CA CYS A 19 -5.61 4.92 4.23
C CYS A 19 -4.55 4.16 3.44
N PHE A 20 -4.54 4.37 2.12
CA PHE A 20 -3.49 3.86 1.26
C PHE A 20 -2.18 4.60 1.50
N HIS A 21 -1.08 3.88 1.69
CA HIS A 21 0.28 4.38 1.60
C HIS A 21 1.12 3.39 0.80
N GLY A 22 1.58 3.80 -0.39
CA GLY A 22 2.09 2.87 -1.39
C GLY A 22 1.00 1.86 -1.82
N PRO A 23 1.34 0.57 -2.01
CA PRO A 23 0.39 -0.45 -2.47
C PRO A 23 -0.51 -1.01 -1.35
N LEU A 24 -0.30 -0.61 -0.09
CA LEU A 24 -0.96 -1.21 1.08
C LEU A 24 -1.92 -0.25 1.76
N LEU A 25 -2.87 -0.83 2.50
CA LEU A 25 -3.78 -0.12 3.39
C LEU A 25 -3.28 -0.17 4.83
N TYR A 26 -3.31 0.98 5.49
CA TYR A 26 -2.94 1.12 6.90
C TYR A 26 -4.09 1.70 7.71
N GLU A 27 -4.18 1.29 8.98
CA GLU A 27 -5.10 1.90 9.92
C GLU A 27 -4.65 3.33 10.23
N ALA A 28 -5.60 4.26 10.17
CA ALA A 28 -5.33 5.67 10.35
C ALA A 28 -6.52 6.41 10.97
N LYS A 29 -6.28 7.66 11.37
CA LYS A 29 -7.29 8.57 11.89
C LYS A 29 -7.40 9.77 10.96
N CYS A 30 -8.63 10.12 10.58
CA CYS A 30 -8.91 11.40 9.93
C CYS A 30 -8.78 12.50 10.97
N VAL A 31 -7.74 13.32 10.87
CA VAL A 31 -7.45 14.39 11.84
C VAL A 31 -8.13 15.69 11.45
N LYS A 32 -8.11 16.04 10.16
CA LYS A 32 -8.76 17.25 9.64
C LYS A 32 -9.43 16.99 8.29
N VAL A 33 -10.47 17.75 7.99
CA VAL A 33 -11.14 17.78 6.68
C VAL A 33 -10.97 19.15 6.04
N ALA A 34 -10.57 19.19 4.77
CA ALA A 34 -10.49 20.43 4.01
C ALA A 34 -11.14 20.27 2.64
N ILE A 35 -11.90 21.27 2.22
CA ILE A 35 -12.46 21.35 0.87
C ILE A 35 -11.79 22.55 0.19
N LYS A 36 -11.01 22.28 -0.86
CA LYS A 36 -10.34 23.32 -1.64
C LYS A 36 -10.51 23.01 -3.12
N ASP A 37 -10.85 24.01 -3.93
CA ASP A 37 -11.04 23.85 -5.38
C ASP A 37 -12.04 22.74 -5.74
N LYS A 38 -13.11 22.61 -4.94
CA LYS A 38 -14.11 21.52 -5.03
C LYS A 38 -13.53 20.11 -4.93
N GLN A 39 -12.39 19.97 -4.27
CA GLN A 39 -11.78 18.70 -3.91
C GLN A 39 -11.73 18.54 -2.40
N VAL A 40 -12.23 17.40 -1.93
CA VAL A 40 -12.13 17.02 -0.53
C VAL A 40 -10.77 16.37 -0.27
N LYS A 41 -10.08 16.87 0.75
CA LYS A 41 -8.83 16.31 1.26
C LYS A 41 -8.97 16.04 2.75
N TYR A 42 -8.25 15.02 3.19
CA TYR A 42 -8.22 14.59 4.58
C TYR A 42 -6.79 14.64 5.08
N PHE A 43 -6.57 15.22 6.26
CA PHE A 43 -5.30 15.15 6.95
C PHE A 43 -5.27 13.86 7.75
N ILE A 44 -4.38 12.95 7.39
CA ILE A 44 -4.35 11.58 7.91
C ILE A 44 -3.18 11.41 8.86
N HIS A 45 -3.46 10.82 10.02
CA HIS A 45 -2.45 10.32 10.94
C HIS A 45 -2.47 8.79 10.94
N TYR A 46 -1.34 8.17 10.60
CA TYR A 46 -1.22 6.70 10.55
C TYR A 46 -0.98 6.12 11.95
N SER A 47 -1.75 5.10 12.31
CA SER A 47 -1.69 4.48 13.63
C SER A 47 -0.34 3.80 13.85
N GLY A 48 0.34 4.14 14.95
CA GLY A 48 1.67 3.61 15.29
C GLY A 48 2.83 4.24 14.53
N TRP A 49 2.59 5.27 13.70
CA TRP A 49 3.62 5.96 12.94
C TRP A 49 3.94 7.31 13.58
N ASN A 50 5.14 7.85 13.30
CA ASN A 50 5.52 9.19 13.75
C ASN A 50 4.68 10.25 13.02
N LYS A 51 4.30 11.33 13.73
CA LYS A 51 3.55 12.48 13.19
C LYS A 51 4.21 13.16 11.97
N ASN A 52 5.51 12.99 11.78
CA ASN A 52 6.20 13.48 10.58
C ASN A 52 5.71 12.80 9.27
N TRP A 53 4.98 11.69 9.39
CA TRP A 53 4.33 11.01 8.27
C TRP A 53 2.89 11.48 8.03
N ASP A 54 2.36 12.38 8.86
CA ASP A 54 1.02 12.91 8.67
C ASP A 54 0.97 13.73 7.38
N GLU A 55 -0.04 13.46 6.54
CA GLU A 55 -0.13 14.04 5.21
C GLU A 55 -1.58 14.38 4.83
N TRP A 56 -1.74 15.33 3.92
CA TRP A 56 -3.01 15.60 3.26
C TRP A 56 -3.18 14.65 2.07
N VAL A 57 -4.24 13.83 2.10
CA VAL A 57 -4.56 12.88 1.03
C VAL A 57 -5.90 13.21 0.38
N PRO A 58 -6.09 12.91 -0.91
CA PRO A 58 -7.40 12.99 -1.54
C PRO A 58 -8.34 11.90 -1.00
N GLU A 59 -9.65 12.12 -1.17
CA GLU A 59 -10.68 11.16 -0.78
C GLU A 59 -10.48 9.74 -1.34
N SER A 60 -9.91 9.60 -2.54
CA SER A 60 -9.68 8.29 -3.18
C SER A 60 -8.69 7.39 -2.42
N ARG A 61 -7.84 7.95 -1.56
CA ARG A 61 -6.89 7.17 -0.74
C ARG A 61 -7.50 6.69 0.58
N VAL A 62 -8.68 7.17 0.95
CA VAL A 62 -9.31 6.89 2.25
C VAL A 62 -10.49 5.96 2.06
N LEU A 63 -10.52 4.89 2.86
CA LEU A 63 -11.59 3.92 2.91
C LEU A 63 -12.19 3.87 4.31
N LYS A 64 -13.48 3.54 4.39
CA LYS A 64 -14.16 3.39 5.67
C LYS A 64 -13.61 2.18 6.43
N TYR A 65 -13.51 2.29 7.75
CA TYR A 65 -13.14 1.17 8.60
C TYR A 65 -14.33 0.21 8.76
N VAL A 66 -14.49 -0.70 7.79
CA VAL A 66 -15.54 -1.72 7.72
C VAL A 66 -14.96 -3.06 7.26
N ASP A 67 -15.65 -4.16 7.54
CA ASP A 67 -15.17 -5.52 7.31
C ASP A 67 -14.72 -5.77 5.87
N THR A 68 -15.47 -5.27 4.88
CA THR A 68 -15.11 -5.39 3.46
C THR A 68 -13.74 -4.77 3.15
N ASN A 69 -13.43 -3.61 3.73
CA ASN A 69 -12.16 -2.94 3.49
C ASN A 69 -11.01 -3.54 4.33
N LEU A 70 -11.31 -4.09 5.50
CA LEU A 70 -10.36 -4.87 6.29
C LEU A 70 -9.96 -6.17 5.58
N GLN A 71 -10.92 -6.82 4.91
CA GLN A 71 -10.63 -7.97 4.06
C GLN A 71 -9.71 -7.58 2.91
N LYS A 72 -10.00 -6.45 2.23
CA LYS A 72 -9.12 -5.90 1.19
C LYS A 72 -7.71 -5.59 1.71
N GLN A 73 -7.58 -5.05 2.92
CA GLN A 73 -6.29 -4.82 3.55
C GLN A 73 -5.49 -6.13 3.71
N LYS A 74 -6.14 -7.18 4.22
CA LYS A 74 -5.50 -8.51 4.38
C LYS A 74 -5.06 -9.10 3.03
N GLU A 75 -5.90 -8.99 2.01
CA GLU A 75 -5.58 -9.47 0.66
C GLU A 75 -4.39 -8.73 0.05
N LEU A 76 -4.35 -7.40 0.17
CA LEU A 76 -3.23 -6.60 -0.31
C LEU A 76 -1.92 -6.95 0.42
N GLN A 77 -1.97 -7.14 1.74
CA GLN A 77 -0.81 -7.56 2.53
C GLN A 77 -0.29 -8.93 2.09
N LYS A 78 -1.19 -9.90 1.89
CA LYS A 78 -0.84 -11.24 1.40
C LYS A 78 -0.21 -11.18 0.01
N ALA A 79 -0.87 -10.50 -0.94
CA ALA A 79 -0.37 -10.37 -2.31
C ALA A 79 1.00 -9.67 -2.36
N ASN A 80 1.23 -8.66 -1.52
CA ASN A 80 2.52 -7.97 -1.47
C ASN A 80 3.64 -8.88 -0.91
N GLN A 81 3.35 -9.72 0.08
CA GLN A 81 4.30 -10.71 0.59
C GLN A 81 4.69 -11.74 -0.48
N GLU A 82 3.70 -12.23 -1.24
CA GLU A 82 3.93 -13.19 -2.34
C GLU A 82 4.80 -12.56 -3.44
N GLN A 83 4.48 -11.35 -3.88
CA GLN A 83 5.27 -10.61 -4.87
C GLN A 83 6.71 -10.36 -4.40
N TYR A 84 6.90 -10.03 -3.12
CA TYR A 84 8.24 -9.82 -2.56
C TYR A 84 9.04 -11.13 -2.51
N ALA A 85 8.40 -12.25 -2.19
CA ALA A 85 9.02 -13.57 -2.21
C ALA A 85 9.42 -13.97 -3.64
N GLU A 86 8.55 -13.77 -4.63
CA GLU A 86 8.83 -14.06 -6.04
C GLU A 86 9.95 -13.15 -6.61
N GLY A 87 9.95 -11.87 -6.26
CA GLY A 87 11.02 -10.93 -6.62
C GLY A 87 12.38 -11.33 -6.06
N LYS A 88 12.43 -11.81 -4.80
CA LYS A 88 13.65 -12.34 -4.17
C LYS A 88 14.14 -13.62 -4.85
N MET A 89 13.22 -14.49 -5.30
CA MET A 89 13.57 -15.72 -6.03
C MET A 89 14.10 -15.44 -7.45
N ARG A 90 13.67 -14.36 -8.10
CA ARG A 90 14.20 -13.93 -9.42
C ARG A 90 15.56 -13.21 -9.33
N GLY A 91 15.91 -12.66 -8.16
CA GLY A 91 17.21 -12.02 -7.91
C GLY A 91 18.36 -12.98 -7.55
N ALA A 92 18.06 -14.25 -7.26
CA ALA A 92 19.07 -15.28 -7.08
C ALA A 92 19.50 -15.82 -8.45
N ALA A 93 20.58 -15.24 -9.02
CA ALA A 93 21.18 -15.74 -10.25
C ALA A 93 21.52 -17.25 -10.13
N PRO A 94 21.10 -18.10 -11.08
CA PRO A 94 21.53 -19.48 -11.11
C PRO A 94 22.93 -19.55 -11.72
N GLY A 95 23.95 -19.97 -10.96
CA GLY A 95 25.19 -20.40 -11.57
C GLY A 95 26.45 -20.27 -10.73
N LYS A 96 26.75 -21.34 -9.99
CA LYS A 96 28.07 -21.99 -9.99
C LYS A 96 27.92 -23.37 -9.35
N LYS A 97 27.34 -24.31 -10.12
CA LYS A 97 27.51 -25.74 -9.84
C LYS A 97 28.71 -26.24 -10.63
N THR A 98 29.72 -26.63 -9.88
CA THR A 98 30.87 -27.47 -10.22
C THR A 98 30.59 -28.48 -11.34
N SER A 99 31.30 -28.38 -12.47
CA SER A 99 31.32 -29.44 -13.49
C SER A 99 32.45 -30.42 -13.15
N GLY A 100 32.06 -31.62 -12.72
CA GLY A 100 32.95 -32.73 -12.45
C GLY A 100 33.68 -33.25 -13.69
N LEU A 101 34.94 -33.63 -13.45
CA LEU A 101 35.72 -34.72 -14.02
C LEU A 101 35.16 -35.40 -15.28
N GLN A 102 35.81 -35.16 -16.43
CA GLN A 102 35.70 -35.99 -17.62
C GLN A 102 37.00 -36.79 -17.77
N GLN A 103 36.98 -38.06 -17.36
CA GLN A 103 37.97 -39.05 -17.80
C GLN A 103 37.67 -39.45 -19.24
N LYS A 104 38.70 -39.53 -20.08
CA LYS A 104 38.74 -40.38 -21.28
C LYS A 104 40.17 -40.88 -21.49
N ASN A 105 40.38 -42.18 -21.27
CA ASN A 105 41.38 -42.99 -21.98
C ASN A 105 41.08 -42.98 -23.49
N VAL A 106 42.09 -43.05 -24.35
CA VAL A 106 42.31 -44.11 -25.37
C VAL A 106 43.79 -44.05 -25.83
N GLU A 107 44.39 -45.23 -25.94
CA GLU A 107 45.72 -45.57 -26.48
C GLU A 107 45.96 -45.11 -27.94
N VAL A 108 47.22 -44.80 -28.27
CA VAL A 108 48.07 -45.42 -29.33
C VAL A 108 49.50 -44.89 -29.13
#